data_AF-L5M9X3-F1
#
_entry.id   AF-L5M9X3-F1
#
_cell.length_a   1.000
_cell.length_b   1.000
_cell.length_c   1.000
_cell.angle_alpha   90.00
_cell.angle_beta   90.00
_cell.angle_gamma   90.00
#
_symmetry.space_group_name_H-M   'P 1'
#
loop_
_entity.id
_entity.type
_entity.pdbx_description
1 polymer ?
#
loop_
_entity_poly.entity_id
_entity_poly.type
_entity_poly.pdbx_seq_one_letter_code
_entity_poly.pdbx_strand_id
1 'polypeptide(L)'
;MLESIKKEVKGSLENAFLNLIQCIWNKALYFAGLLYDSVKGEGTCNKLLIRIMISCSGVDMLKIRSEFKRKFSKSLYYYIQQDPNGDNQKALLYLCGGGD
;
A
#
# COMPACT_ATOMS: atom_id res chain seq x y z
N MET A 1 -20.55 9.77 2.69
CA MET A 1 -19.45 10.23 3.56
C MET A 1 -18.23 10.67 2.76
N LEU A 2 -17.56 9.80 1.99
CA LEU A 2 -16.40 10.22 1.17
C LEU A 2 -16.75 11.35 0.18
N GLU A 3 -17.86 11.22 -0.55
CA GLU A 3 -18.32 12.27 -1.47
C GLU A 3 -18.72 13.58 -0.77
N SER A 4 -19.24 13.48 0.47
CA SER A 4 -19.53 14.65 1.29
C SER A 4 -18.25 15.40 1.65
N ILE A 5 -17.20 14.67 2.03
CA ILE A 5 -15.90 15.27 2.39
C ILE A 5 -15.25 15.94 1.19
N LYS A 6 -15.25 15.29 0.03
CA LYS A 6 -14.76 15.89 -1.21
C LYS A 6 -15.49 17.18 -1.58
N LYS A 7 -16.75 17.33 -1.18
CA LYS A 7 -17.55 18.53 -1.44
C LYS A 7 -17.25 19.66 -0.44
N GLU A 8 -17.17 19.33 0.85
CA GLU A 8 -17.12 20.30 1.95
C GLU A 8 -15.69 20.78 2.28
N VAL A 9 -14.67 19.96 2.08
CA VAL A 9 -13.27 20.29 2.38
C VAL A 9 -12.39 20.10 1.16
N LYS A 10 -11.28 20.86 1.10
CA LYS A 10 -10.33 20.84 -0.02
C LYS A 10 -8.88 20.77 0.46
N GLY A 11 -8.00 20.34 -0.43
CA GLY A 11 -6.55 20.36 -0.20
C GLY A 11 -6.10 19.35 0.84
N SER A 12 -5.17 19.75 1.71
CA SER A 12 -4.57 18.84 2.72
C SER A 12 -5.60 18.28 3.71
N LEU A 13 -6.62 19.05 4.06
CA LEU A 13 -7.66 18.63 5.00
C LEU A 13 -8.57 17.55 4.39
N GLU A 14 -8.93 17.69 3.12
CA GLU A 14 -9.66 16.67 2.37
C GLU A 14 -8.90 15.35 2.38
N ASN A 15 -7.62 15.38 2.02
CA ASN A 15 -6.77 14.21 2.03
C ASN A 15 -6.68 13.57 3.42
N ALA A 16 -6.53 14.37 4.48
CA ALA A 16 -6.48 13.85 5.84
C ALA A 16 -7.77 13.09 6.22
N PHE A 17 -8.95 13.66 5.95
CA PHE A 17 -10.22 13.00 6.25
C PHE A 17 -10.46 11.75 5.40
N LEU A 18 -10.14 11.79 4.11
CA LEU A 18 -10.27 10.64 3.22
C LEU A 18 -9.37 9.48 3.66
N ASN A 19 -8.12 9.77 4.06
CA ASN A 19 -7.20 8.76 4.58
C ASN A 19 -7.70 8.19 5.93
N LEU A 20 -8.16 9.06 6.83
CA LEU A 20 -8.68 8.64 8.14
C LEU A 20 -9.87 7.68 8.00
N ILE A 21 -10.83 8.00 7.14
CA ILE A 21 -12.03 7.16 6.97
C ILE A 21 -11.71 5.83 6.31
N GLN A 22 -10.81 5.82 5.32
CA GLN A 22 -10.35 4.58 4.71
C GLN A 22 -9.64 3.68 5.73
N CYS A 23 -8.81 4.25 6.60
CA CYS A 23 -8.19 3.54 7.71
C CYS A 23 -9.22 2.94 8.68
N ILE A 24 -10.28 3.70 9.03
CA ILE A 24 -11.33 3.24 9.96
C ILE A 24 -12.14 2.09 9.35
N TRP A 25 -12.51 2.18 8.06
CA TRP A 25 -13.34 1.16 7.42
C TRP A 25 -12.58 -0.12 7.10
N ASN A 26 -11.41 -0.01 6.50
CA ASN A 26 -10.57 -1.18 6.20
C ASN A 26 -9.11 -0.75 6.07
N LYS A 27 -8.41 -0.77 7.21
CA LYS A 27 -6.99 -0.46 7.32
C LYS A 27 -6.13 -1.28 6.34
N ALA A 28 -6.41 -2.57 6.18
CA ALA A 28 -5.64 -3.44 5.29
C ALA A 28 -5.79 -3.03 3.81
N LEU A 29 -7.02 -2.76 3.39
CA LEU A 29 -7.32 -2.28 2.03
C LEU A 29 -6.75 -0.90 1.76
N TYR A 30 -6.75 -0.02 2.77
CA TYR A 30 -6.12 1.29 2.69
C TYR A 30 -4.62 1.17 2.41
N PHE A 31 -3.89 0.39 3.21
CA PHE A 31 -2.46 0.15 2.98
C PHE A 31 -2.20 -0.56 1.67
N ALA A 32 -3.05 -1.50 1.26
CA ALA A 32 -2.95 -2.13 -0.06
C ALA A 32 -3.05 -1.10 -1.20
N GLY A 33 -3.94 -0.11 -1.07
CA GLY A 33 -4.05 1.00 -2.02
C GLY A 33 -2.78 1.85 -2.10
N LEU A 34 -2.25 2.27 -0.95
CA LEU A 34 -1.00 3.03 -0.88
C LEU A 34 0.19 2.26 -1.46
N LEU A 35 0.27 0.96 -1.18
CA LEU A 35 1.29 0.09 -1.75
C LEU A 35 1.16 0.00 -3.26
N TYR A 36 -0.06 -0.17 -3.78
CA TYR A 36 -0.31 -0.20 -5.22
C TYR A 36 0.13 1.10 -5.89
N ASP A 37 -0.23 2.24 -5.30
CA ASP A 37 0.19 3.54 -5.80
C ASP A 37 1.71 3.72 -5.79
N SER A 38 2.41 3.07 -4.85
CA SER A 38 3.87 3.10 -4.76
C SER A 38 4.61 2.17 -5.73
N VAL A 39 3.95 1.15 -6.28
CA VAL A 39 4.55 0.13 -7.16
C VAL A 39 3.99 0.14 -8.60
N LYS A 40 2.96 0.94 -8.89
CA LYS A 40 2.36 1.06 -10.23
C LYS A 40 3.09 2.02 -11.18
N GLY A 41 3.97 2.88 -10.66
CA GLY A 41 4.68 3.91 -11.41
C GLY A 41 6.11 3.52 -11.79
N GLU A 42 6.80 4.33 -12.59
CA GLU A 42 8.21 4.12 -12.93
C GLU A 42 9.10 4.36 -11.69
N GLY A 43 9.65 3.27 -11.15
CA GLY A 43 10.61 3.26 -10.05
C GLY A 43 9.96 3.05 -8.67
N THR A 44 10.33 1.97 -7.98
CA THR A 44 9.72 1.59 -6.69
C THR A 44 10.56 1.94 -5.44
N CYS A 45 11.53 2.84 -5.59
CA CYS A 45 12.27 3.46 -4.46
C CYS A 45 11.48 4.58 -3.77
N ASN A 46 10.19 4.33 -3.48
CA ASN A 46 9.31 5.30 -2.86
C ASN A 46 9.41 5.17 -1.33
N LYS A 47 9.72 6.27 -0.62
CA LYS A 47 9.81 6.29 0.87
C LYS A 47 8.55 5.70 1.53
N LEU A 48 7.40 5.84 0.86
CA LEU A 48 6.12 5.27 1.29
C LEU A 48 6.13 3.74 1.34
N LEU A 49 6.66 3.08 0.29
CA LEU A 49 6.75 1.63 0.21
C LEU A 49 7.58 1.08 1.37
N ILE A 50 8.81 1.58 1.52
CA ILE A 50 9.73 1.14 2.57
C ILE A 50 9.10 1.32 3.96
N ARG A 51 8.49 2.49 4.20
CA ARG A 51 7.85 2.79 5.49
C ARG A 51 6.71 1.81 5.82
N ILE A 52 5.85 1.51 4.85
CA ILE A 52 4.73 0.57 5.06
C ILE A 52 5.27 -0.85 5.22
N MET A 53 6.21 -1.29 4.38
CA MET A 53 6.78 -2.64 4.43
C MET A 53 7.42 -2.92 5.78
N ILE A 54 8.21 -1.98 6.31
CA ILE A 54 8.82 -2.11 7.65
C ILE A 54 7.74 -2.11 8.73
N SER A 55 6.85 -1.11 8.73
CA SER A 55 5.88 -0.90 9.83
C SER A 55 4.81 -1.98 9.92
N CYS A 56 4.51 -2.69 8.83
CA CYS A 56 3.43 -3.67 8.76
C CYS A 56 3.90 -5.13 8.74
N SER A 57 5.20 -5.39 8.46
CA SER A 57 5.74 -6.75 8.24
C SER A 57 5.43 -7.76 9.35
N GLY A 58 5.39 -7.32 10.61
CA GLY A 58 5.11 -8.18 11.77
C GLY A 58 3.69 -8.07 12.35
N VAL A 59 2.80 -7.29 11.76
CA VAL A 59 1.48 -6.98 12.36
C VAL A 59 0.33 -7.35 11.43
N ASP A 60 0.26 -6.71 10.27
CA ASP A 60 -0.91 -6.73 9.40
C ASP A 60 -0.58 -7.19 7.95
N MET A 61 0.69 -7.53 7.66
CA MET A 61 1.15 -7.77 6.28
C MET A 61 0.37 -8.85 5.53
N LEU A 62 0.00 -9.94 6.20
CA LEU A 62 -0.80 -11.02 5.58
C LEU A 62 -2.19 -10.54 5.15
N LYS A 63 -2.85 -9.72 5.98
CA LYS A 63 -4.15 -9.13 5.66
C LYS A 63 -4.03 -8.13 4.51
N ILE A 64 -2.99 -7.30 4.54
CA ILE A 64 -2.70 -6.33 3.48
C ILE A 64 -2.46 -7.05 2.15
N ARG A 65 -1.66 -8.12 2.13
CA ARG A 65 -1.41 -8.95 0.94
C ARG A 65 -2.69 -9.57 0.39
N SER A 66 -3.52 -10.13 1.26
CA SER A 66 -4.81 -10.70 0.87
C SER A 66 -5.72 -9.64 0.21
N GLU A 67 -5.88 -8.48 0.83
CA GLU A 67 -6.68 -7.38 0.27
C GLU A 67 -6.07 -6.82 -1.01
N PHE A 68 -4.75 -6.75 -1.10
CA PHE A 68 -4.02 -6.32 -2.29
C PHE A 68 -4.30 -7.25 -3.46
N LYS A 69 -4.09 -8.56 -3.29
CA LYS A 69 -4.34 -9.57 -4.33
C LYS A 69 -5.81 -9.56 -4.75
N ARG A 70 -6.73 -9.45 -3.78
CA ARG A 70 -8.18 -9.36 -4.03
C ARG A 70 -8.56 -8.15 -4.87
N LYS A 71 -7.95 -6.97 -4.63
CA LYS A 71 -8.29 -5.71 -5.32
C LYS A 71 -7.55 -5.52 -6.64
N PHE A 72 -6.28 -5.94 -6.74
CA PHE A 72 -5.39 -5.64 -7.86
C PHE A 72 -5.02 -6.86 -8.72
N SER A 73 -5.64 -8.02 -8.46
CA SER A 73 -5.50 -9.30 -9.18
C SER A 73 -4.14 -9.99 -9.08
N LYS A 74 -3.03 -9.24 -9.01
CA LYS A 74 -1.68 -9.78 -8.79
C LYS A 74 -1.23 -9.52 -7.36
N SER A 75 -0.35 -10.38 -6.85
CA SER A 75 0.17 -10.26 -5.48
C SER A 75 1.08 -9.03 -5.34
N LEU A 76 1.18 -8.49 -4.13
CA LEU A 76 2.14 -7.45 -3.80
C LEU A 76 3.57 -7.91 -4.13
N TYR A 77 3.87 -9.18 -3.85
CA TYR A 77 5.13 -9.82 -4.18
C TYR A 77 5.45 -9.73 -5.67
N TYR A 78 4.48 -10.00 -6.55
CA TYR A 78 4.66 -9.89 -8.00
C TYR A 78 5.08 -8.46 -8.40
N TYR A 79 4.40 -7.43 -7.88
CA TYR A 79 4.73 -6.05 -8.22
C TYR A 79 6.13 -5.65 -7.73
N ILE A 80 6.51 -6.04 -6.52
CA ILE A 80 7.86 -5.79 -6.00
C ILE A 80 8.92 -6.52 -6.86
N GLN A 81 8.61 -7.71 -7.35
CA GLN A 81 9.52 -8.50 -8.20
C GLN A 81 9.77 -7.88 -9.59
N GLN A 82 8.82 -7.11 -10.13
CA GLN A 82 8.97 -6.47 -11.44
C GLN A 82 9.83 -5.18 -11.40
N ASP A 83 10.13 -4.65 -10.21
CA ASP A 83 10.93 -3.43 -10.07
C ASP A 83 12.43 -3.72 -10.26
N PRO A 84 13.16 -3.01 -11.14
CA PRO A 84 14.56 -3.30 -11.46
C PRO A 84 15.58 -2.98 -10.33
N ASN A 85 15.13 -2.63 -9.11
CA ASN A 85 16.00 -2.19 -8.02
C ASN A 85 16.60 -3.38 -7.22
N GLY A 86 17.68 -3.97 -7.72
CA GLY A 86 18.47 -5.09 -7.17
C GLY A 86 18.37 -5.39 -5.66
N ASP A 87 19.27 -4.85 -4.82
CA ASP A 87 19.39 -5.30 -3.42
C ASP A 87 18.22 -4.85 -2.51
N ASN A 88 17.66 -3.67 -2.77
CA ASN A 88 16.48 -3.19 -2.04
C ASN A 88 15.26 -4.08 -2.30
N GLN A 89 15.11 -4.61 -3.53
CA GLN A 89 14.04 -5.53 -3.87
C GLN A 89 14.10 -6.80 -3.02
N LYS A 90 15.27 -7.41 -2.84
CA LYS A 90 15.40 -8.63 -2.03
C LYS A 90 14.90 -8.40 -0.60
N ALA A 91 15.32 -7.31 0.03
CA ALA A 91 14.87 -6.96 1.38
C ALA A 91 13.35 -6.77 1.44
N LEU A 92 12.77 -6.08 0.45
CA LEU A 92 11.31 -5.88 0.37
C LEU A 92 10.55 -7.20 0.15
N LEU A 93 11.08 -8.12 -0.64
CA LEU A 93 10.49 -9.45 -0.84
C LEU A 93 10.53 -10.29 0.44
N TYR A 94 11.62 -10.19 1.23
CA TYR A 94 11.70 -10.82 2.56
C TYR A 94 10.66 -10.23 3.52
N LEU A 95 10.54 -8.91 3.59
CA LEU A 95 9.53 -8.23 4.41
C LEU A 95 8.09 -8.52 3.97
N CYS A 96 7.89 -8.83 2.68
CA CYS A 96 6.59 -9.24 2.17
C CYS A 96 6.17 -10.62 2.71
N GLY A 97 7.13 -11.51 3.00
CA GLY A 97 6.86 -12.84 3.57
C GLY A 97 6.48 -13.90 2.54
N GLY A 98 7.02 -13.83 1.31
CA GLY A 98 6.83 -14.83 0.24
C GLY A 98 5.70 -14.53 -0.75
N GLY A 99 5.53 -15.40 -1.76
CA GLY A 99 4.47 -15.31 -2.76
C GLY A 99 3.10 -15.75 -2.20
N ASP A 100 2.03 -15.11 -2.69
CA ASP A 100 0.63 -15.49 -2.44
C ASP A 100 0.06 -16.40 -3.52
#